data_AF-A0A932QJI2-F1
#
_entry.id   AF-A0A932QJI2-F1
#
_cell.length_a   1.000
_cell.length_b   1.000
_cell.length_c   1.000
_cell.angle_alpha   90.00
_cell.angle_beta   90.00
_cell.angle_gamma   90.00
#
_symmetry.space_group_name_H-M   'P 1'
#
loop_
_entity.id
_entity.type
_entity.pdbx_description
1 polymer ?
#
loop_
_entity_poly.entity_id
_entity_poly.type
_entity_poly.pdbx_seq_one_letter_code
_entity_poly.pdbx_strand_id
1 'polypeptide(L)'
;MFKSSRLLSLLAALTLLSPSFLGATAQATTFNMPSQSSCDNGSTTLTWQGEGVARPVIASMTVDGVAIADPANPEVNSLGAVVCPSTTKGNRTSLTIIYHTADGDTSDLSNATTPSGNPVTTSTQIAITMGTLGDNAAHFTFTLVYGGVTSWTTAHLGTTSAALSFTVTPSRTPYGSGDDFSLCTAVPPDCHATKSDADVLGASLALSFEPNVGTNMVGSYFALTGAMGGYVTSSTAADGSKRLVASIGAPHFLADGTTPNTGNMTVFLPQAVLNSLFGLTSGDVDASLLDVTRTTGTTTTSDVPFTVAAVPGGVTLTVPAITFSSPKYTIKMTAAGIKKQKLVAVTPSKYRSTFKVVGSNVKANGIATYRLQIVTRNKLNKLIKVQPTVTSTPFIRIGKPTFKGYTWTYTLASTRQGLKTVKISAKGVMLKTLKVTFVSP
;
A
#
# COMPACT_ATOMS: atom_id res chain seq x y z
N MET A 1 -12.40 -4.53 -70.07
CA MET A 1 -12.24 -5.32 -68.84
C MET A 1 -10.78 -5.24 -68.41
N PHE A 2 -10.44 -4.46 -67.38
CA PHE A 2 -9.37 -4.76 -66.41
C PHE A 2 -9.54 -3.75 -65.27
N LYS A 3 -9.93 -4.26 -64.10
CA LYS A 3 -10.21 -3.49 -62.89
C LYS A 3 -8.91 -3.17 -62.17
N SER A 4 -8.75 -1.89 -61.87
CA SER A 4 -7.88 -1.31 -60.84
C SER A 4 -7.95 -2.09 -59.53
N SER A 5 -6.78 -2.41 -58.95
CA SER A 5 -6.65 -2.83 -57.56
C SER A 5 -5.44 -2.10 -56.95
N ARG A 6 -5.73 -1.02 -56.21
CA ARG A 6 -4.79 -0.40 -55.28
C ARG A 6 -4.72 -1.30 -54.03
N LEU A 7 -3.55 -1.84 -53.72
CA LEU A 7 -3.28 -2.38 -52.39
C LEU A 7 -2.70 -1.26 -51.51
N LEU A 8 -3.47 -0.89 -50.48
CA LEU A 8 -3.07 0.00 -49.41
C LEU A 8 -2.17 -0.78 -48.44
N SER A 9 -0.94 -0.30 -48.26
CA SER A 9 -0.05 -0.71 -47.17
C SER A 9 -0.58 -0.13 -45.85
N LEU A 10 -1.05 -1.01 -44.96
CA LEU A 10 -1.52 -0.64 -43.62
C LEU A 10 -0.29 -0.46 -42.71
N LEU A 11 0.17 0.79 -42.55
CA LEU A 11 1.14 1.17 -41.52
C LEU A 11 0.42 1.15 -40.16
N ALA A 12 0.74 0.18 -39.31
CA ALA A 12 0.30 0.18 -37.91
C ALA A 12 1.09 1.25 -37.15
N ALA A 13 0.47 2.41 -36.92
CA ALA A 13 0.99 3.44 -36.04
C ALA A 13 0.94 2.93 -34.58
N LEU A 14 2.08 2.48 -34.08
CA LEU A 14 2.31 2.21 -32.67
C LEU A 14 2.47 3.56 -31.95
N THR A 15 1.36 4.15 -31.51
CA THR A 15 1.37 5.34 -30.66
C THR A 15 1.80 4.94 -29.25
N LEU A 16 3.12 4.97 -29.02
CA LEU A 16 3.71 5.10 -27.68
C LEU A 16 3.31 6.48 -27.13
N LEU A 17 2.11 6.55 -26.55
CA LEU A 17 1.74 7.63 -25.64
C LEU A 17 2.56 7.45 -24.36
N SER A 18 3.79 7.95 -24.37
CA SER A 18 4.56 8.20 -23.16
C SER A 18 3.81 9.28 -22.38
N PRO A 19 3.26 9.01 -21.19
CA PRO A 19 2.78 10.09 -20.34
C PRO A 19 3.99 10.94 -19.95
N SER A 20 3.99 12.19 -20.40
CA SER A 20 4.96 13.22 -20.00
C SER A 20 4.80 13.50 -18.50
N PHE A 21 5.34 12.65 -17.66
CA PHE A 21 5.56 12.97 -16.26
C PHE A 21 6.74 13.95 -16.21
N LEU A 22 6.44 15.21 -15.93
CA LEU A 22 7.46 16.15 -15.44
C LEU A 22 8.14 15.46 -14.27
N GLY A 23 9.41 15.08 -14.45
CA GLY A 23 10.21 14.47 -13.40
C GLY A 23 10.25 15.46 -12.25
N ALA A 24 9.58 15.14 -11.15
CA ALA A 24 9.78 15.86 -9.91
C ALA A 24 11.25 15.68 -9.56
N THR A 25 12.02 16.77 -9.67
CA THR A 25 13.35 16.84 -9.07
C THR A 25 13.16 16.56 -7.58
N ALA A 26 13.97 15.67 -7.03
CA ALA A 26 14.03 15.50 -5.59
C ALA A 26 14.56 16.82 -5.01
N GLN A 27 13.67 17.75 -4.68
CA GLN A 27 14.08 18.96 -3.96
C GLN A 27 14.49 18.51 -2.56
N ALA A 28 15.79 18.57 -2.33
CA ALA A 28 16.38 18.60 -1.01
C ALA A 28 15.85 19.85 -0.29
N THR A 29 14.82 19.67 0.54
CA THR A 29 14.31 20.71 1.44
C THR A 29 15.34 20.93 2.53
N THR A 30 15.81 22.15 2.76
CA THR A 30 16.56 22.50 3.98
C THR A 30 15.96 21.79 5.21
N PHE A 31 16.76 21.47 6.24
CA PHE A 31 16.25 20.77 7.44
C PHE A 31 14.97 21.40 8.02
N ASN A 32 14.80 22.68 7.77
CA ASN A 32 13.62 23.48 8.04
C ASN A 32 12.38 22.94 7.33
N MET A 33 11.48 22.36 8.12
CA MET A 33 10.16 21.97 7.68
C MET A 33 9.21 23.18 7.77
N PRO A 34 8.25 23.31 6.85
CA PRO A 34 7.15 24.25 7.05
C PRO A 34 6.32 23.83 8.27
N SER A 35 5.79 24.81 8.99
CA SER A 35 4.79 24.55 10.03
C SER A 35 3.50 23.94 9.45
N GLN A 36 2.69 23.30 10.28
CA GLN A 36 1.39 22.81 9.84
C GLN A 36 0.51 23.93 9.28
N SER A 37 0.51 25.11 9.92
CA SER A 37 -0.20 26.29 9.43
C SER A 37 0.31 26.76 8.05
N SER A 38 1.60 26.60 7.78
CA SER A 38 2.22 26.91 6.49
C SER A 38 1.80 25.94 5.39
N CYS A 39 1.71 24.64 5.70
CA CYS A 39 1.19 23.63 4.77
C CYS A 39 -0.32 23.78 4.53
N ASP A 40 -1.06 24.32 5.50
CA ASP A 40 -2.48 24.59 5.36
C ASP A 40 -2.75 25.86 4.51
N ASN A 41 -1.93 26.91 4.65
CA ASN A 41 -2.23 28.26 4.14
C ASN A 41 -1.32 28.81 3.03
N GLY A 42 -0.26 28.12 2.59
CA GLY A 42 0.43 28.49 1.33
C GLY A 42 1.84 29.03 1.40
N SER A 43 2.64 28.59 2.37
CA SER A 43 4.11 28.75 2.26
C SER A 43 4.76 27.68 1.37
N THR A 44 4.06 26.59 1.07
CA THR A 44 4.52 25.53 0.17
C THR A 44 3.97 25.76 -1.24
N THR A 45 4.65 25.23 -2.26
CA THR A 45 4.21 25.30 -3.67
C THR A 45 2.80 24.72 -3.90
N LEU A 46 2.29 23.94 -2.96
CA LEU A 46 0.97 23.29 -2.97
C LEU A 46 0.29 23.47 -1.61
N THR A 47 -1.02 23.64 -1.58
CA THR A 47 -1.81 23.77 -0.34
C THR A 47 -3.03 22.87 -0.34
N TRP A 48 -3.47 22.45 0.84
CA TRP A 48 -4.71 21.71 0.98
C TRP A 48 -5.92 22.51 0.47
N GLN A 49 -6.00 23.79 0.82
CA GLN A 49 -7.07 24.68 0.40
C GLN A 49 -7.06 24.94 -1.11
N GLY A 50 -5.88 25.18 -1.71
CA GLY A 50 -5.74 25.44 -3.15
C GLY A 50 -6.08 24.22 -4.01
N GLU A 51 -5.86 23.00 -3.49
CA GLU A 51 -6.24 21.76 -4.17
C GLU A 51 -7.69 21.36 -3.90
N GLY A 52 -8.37 21.98 -2.93
CA GLY A 52 -9.76 21.68 -2.56
C GLY A 52 -9.95 20.29 -1.96
N VAL A 53 -8.96 19.79 -1.21
CA VAL A 53 -8.96 18.44 -0.62
C VAL A 53 -8.85 18.53 0.89
N ALA A 54 -9.69 17.78 1.63
CA ALA A 54 -9.53 17.64 3.08
C ALA A 54 -8.19 16.95 3.43
N ARG A 55 -7.38 17.59 4.29
CA ARG A 55 -6.10 17.04 4.72
C ARG A 55 -6.26 15.83 5.64
N PRO A 56 -5.32 14.88 5.61
CA PRO A 56 -5.19 13.91 6.69
C PRO A 56 -4.92 14.59 8.03
N VAL A 57 -5.54 14.09 9.10
CA VAL A 57 -5.46 14.69 10.44
C VAL A 57 -4.79 13.74 11.42
N ILE A 58 -3.79 14.25 12.16
CA ILE A 58 -3.17 13.56 13.27
C ILE A 58 -4.15 13.59 14.45
N ALA A 59 -4.69 12.44 14.83
CA ALA A 59 -5.61 12.33 15.97
C ALA A 59 -4.87 12.20 17.30
N SER A 60 -3.72 11.51 17.30
CA SER A 60 -2.86 11.41 18.47
C SER A 60 -1.43 11.06 18.08
N MET A 61 -0.50 11.43 18.96
CA MET A 61 0.90 11.06 18.90
C MET A 61 1.41 10.76 20.31
N THR A 62 2.23 9.72 20.43
CA THR A 62 2.97 9.40 21.65
C THR A 62 4.44 9.15 21.32
N VAL A 63 5.33 9.52 22.23
CA VAL A 63 6.77 9.26 22.15
C VAL A 63 7.16 8.47 23.40
N ASP A 64 7.67 7.25 23.19
CA ASP A 64 7.95 6.27 24.25
C ASP A 64 6.77 6.09 25.23
N GLY A 65 5.55 6.11 24.69
CA GLY A 65 4.30 5.95 25.44
C GLY A 65 3.78 7.22 26.11
N VAL A 66 4.51 8.34 26.09
CA VAL A 66 4.04 9.63 26.62
C VAL A 66 3.33 10.42 25.53
N ALA A 67 2.12 10.90 25.82
CA ALA A 67 1.33 11.65 24.86
C ALA A 67 1.91 13.04 24.55
N ILE A 68 1.86 13.43 23.29
CA ILE A 68 2.08 14.81 22.84
C ILE A 68 0.71 15.49 22.78
N ALA A 69 0.54 16.59 23.52
CA ALA A 69 -0.75 17.25 23.70
C ALA A 69 -1.32 17.84 22.39
N ASP A 70 -0.49 18.57 21.64
CA ASP A 70 -0.81 19.08 20.31
C ASP A 70 0.33 18.72 19.33
N PRO A 71 0.28 17.55 18.69
CA PRO A 71 1.35 17.13 17.79
C PRO A 71 1.42 17.95 16.50
N ALA A 72 0.36 18.67 16.13
CA ALA A 72 0.33 19.48 14.92
C ALA A 72 0.87 20.90 15.16
N ASN A 73 0.82 21.38 16.41
CA ASN A 73 1.38 22.66 16.85
C ASN A 73 2.17 22.47 18.16
N PRO A 74 3.30 21.74 18.11
CA PRO A 74 4.14 21.49 19.29
C PRO A 74 4.65 22.79 19.92
N GLU A 75 4.88 22.77 21.24
CA GLU A 75 5.57 23.86 21.96
C GLU A 75 7.05 23.92 21.55
N VAL A 76 7.70 25.07 21.77
CA VAL A 76 9.14 25.23 21.47
C VAL A 76 9.95 24.21 22.28
N ASN A 77 10.92 23.59 21.64
CA ASN A 77 11.72 22.46 22.12
C ASN A 77 10.92 21.18 22.38
N SER A 78 9.89 20.91 21.58
CA SER A 78 9.12 19.66 21.66
C SER A 78 8.95 18.97 20.31
N LEU A 79 8.63 17.67 20.37
CA LEU A 79 8.38 16.85 19.20
C LEU A 79 6.95 17.05 18.70
N GLY A 80 6.78 17.03 17.39
CA GLY A 80 5.48 17.02 16.74
C GLY A 80 5.53 16.29 15.39
N ALA A 81 4.52 16.50 14.57
CA ALA A 81 4.50 16.02 13.20
C ALA A 81 3.69 16.97 12.31
N VAL A 82 4.14 17.11 11.07
CA VAL A 82 3.51 17.96 10.06
C VAL A 82 3.05 17.12 8.88
N VAL A 83 1.86 17.42 8.38
CA VAL A 83 1.24 16.78 7.21
C VAL A 83 1.12 17.78 6.05
N CYS A 84 1.87 17.55 4.97
CA CYS A 84 1.95 18.46 3.83
C CYS A 84 1.63 17.76 2.49
N PRO A 85 1.01 18.46 1.54
CA PRO A 85 0.84 17.94 0.19
C PRO A 85 2.18 17.95 -0.55
N SER A 86 2.50 16.89 -1.31
CA SER A 86 3.79 16.75 -2.00
C SER A 86 3.68 16.82 -3.53
N THR A 87 2.50 16.61 -4.12
CA THR A 87 2.27 16.64 -5.58
C THR A 87 0.88 17.18 -5.93
N THR A 88 0.63 17.44 -7.22
CA THR A 88 -0.65 17.96 -7.74
C THR A 88 -1.86 17.19 -7.17
N LYS A 89 -2.85 17.92 -6.65
CA LYS A 89 -4.07 17.42 -5.97
C LYS A 89 -3.87 16.67 -4.65
N GLY A 90 -2.72 16.81 -3.99
CA GLY A 90 -2.44 16.09 -2.75
C GLY A 90 -2.42 14.56 -2.96
N ASN A 91 -2.18 14.10 -4.20
CA ASN A 91 -2.11 12.68 -4.54
C ASN A 91 -0.91 11.96 -3.89
N ARG A 92 0.04 12.73 -3.35
CA ARG A 92 0.99 12.28 -2.35
C ARG A 92 0.96 13.23 -1.18
N THR A 93 1.05 12.67 0.00
CA THR A 93 1.09 13.42 1.25
C THR A 93 2.29 12.97 2.05
N SER A 94 3.09 13.91 2.50
CA SER A 94 4.12 13.63 3.48
C SER A 94 3.54 13.80 4.89
N LEU A 95 3.91 12.90 5.79
CA LEU A 95 3.87 13.13 7.23
C LEU A 95 5.30 13.07 7.72
N THR A 96 5.80 14.17 8.29
CA THR A 96 7.19 14.25 8.77
C THR A 96 7.16 14.50 10.26
N ILE A 97 7.94 13.71 11.00
CA ILE A 97 8.16 13.95 12.43
C ILE A 97 9.15 15.10 12.55
N ILE A 98 8.81 16.08 13.39
CA ILE A 98 9.59 17.30 13.54
C ILE A 98 10.01 17.52 14.98
N TYR A 99 11.08 18.28 15.15
CA TYR A 99 11.43 18.95 16.39
C TYR A 99 11.19 20.45 16.21
N HIS A 100 10.30 21.03 17.01
CA HIS A 100 10.00 22.45 16.97
C HIS A 100 11.03 23.20 17.79
N THR A 101 11.79 24.08 17.15
CA THR A 101 12.82 24.92 17.80
C THR A 101 12.37 26.37 17.84
N ALA A 102 13.14 27.22 18.53
CA ALA A 102 12.89 28.66 18.54
C ALA A 102 12.98 29.29 17.13
N ASP A 103 13.75 28.68 16.23
CA ASP A 103 13.99 29.16 14.86
C ASP A 103 13.05 28.52 13.83
N GLY A 104 12.19 27.57 14.26
CA GLY A 104 11.24 26.87 13.39
C GLY A 104 11.30 25.34 13.52
N ASP A 105 10.58 24.66 12.65
CA ASP A 105 10.48 23.20 12.65
C ASP A 105 11.66 22.57 11.91
N THR A 106 12.26 21.52 12.47
CA THR A 106 13.29 20.73 11.77
C THR A 106 12.92 19.24 11.71
N SER A 107 13.29 18.58 10.61
CA SER A 107 13.16 17.12 10.47
C SER A 107 14.37 16.35 11.03
N ASP A 108 15.45 17.04 11.41
CA ASP A 108 16.58 16.44 12.09
C ASP A 108 16.32 16.32 13.60
N LEU A 109 16.12 15.08 14.05
CA LEU A 109 15.80 14.73 15.42
C LEU A 109 17.05 14.47 16.27
N SER A 110 18.26 14.67 15.74
CA SER A 110 19.52 14.34 16.44
C SER A 110 19.71 15.12 17.75
N ASN A 111 19.15 16.33 17.83
CA ASN A 111 19.18 17.19 19.02
C ASN A 111 17.84 17.24 19.77
N ALA A 112 16.86 16.43 19.35
CA ALA A 112 15.54 16.42 19.96
C ALA A 112 15.56 15.64 21.28
N THR A 113 14.65 16.01 22.18
CA THR A 113 14.38 15.26 23.40
C THR A 113 12.94 14.75 23.40
N THR A 114 12.77 13.57 23.97
CA THR A 114 11.46 12.98 24.28
C THR A 114 10.74 13.82 25.35
N PRO A 115 9.41 13.70 25.51
CA PRO A 115 8.67 14.39 26.57
C PRO A 115 9.18 14.10 27.99
N SER A 116 9.84 12.95 28.18
CA SER A 116 10.47 12.57 29.45
C SER A 116 11.89 13.12 29.63
N GLY A 117 12.38 13.97 28.72
CA GLY A 117 13.70 14.60 28.76
C GLY A 117 14.86 13.73 28.25
N ASN A 118 14.61 12.52 27.74
CA ASN A 118 15.66 11.67 27.17
C ASN A 118 15.98 12.06 25.72
N PRO A 119 17.23 11.94 25.24
CA PRO A 119 17.56 12.14 23.82
C PRO A 119 16.76 11.21 22.89
N VAL A 120 16.36 11.72 21.73
CA VAL A 120 15.78 10.88 20.68
C VAL A 120 16.86 10.02 20.03
N THR A 121 16.58 8.74 19.84
CA THR A 121 17.52 7.75 19.28
C THR A 121 16.83 6.86 18.25
N THR A 122 17.58 5.95 17.64
CA THR A 122 17.01 4.91 16.75
C THR A 122 16.16 3.87 17.49
N SER A 123 16.13 3.88 18.82
CA SER A 123 15.23 3.05 19.63
C SER A 123 13.98 3.78 20.11
N THR A 124 13.92 5.11 19.98
CA THR A 124 12.76 5.91 20.38
C THR A 124 11.54 5.50 19.55
N GLN A 125 10.45 5.13 20.22
CA GLN A 125 9.22 4.71 19.59
C GLN A 125 8.25 5.88 19.48
N ILE A 126 7.88 6.22 18.24
CA ILE A 126 6.95 7.29 17.96
C ILE A 126 5.70 6.67 17.37
N ALA A 127 4.62 6.63 18.16
CA ALA A 127 3.34 6.09 17.72
C ALA A 127 2.40 7.21 17.32
N ILE A 128 1.83 7.13 16.12
CA ILE A 128 0.93 8.12 15.55
C ILE A 128 -0.35 7.42 15.10
N THR A 129 -1.49 8.03 15.43
CA THR A 129 -2.79 7.65 14.86
C THR A 129 -3.34 8.80 14.03
N MET A 130 -3.62 8.52 12.76
CA MET A 130 -4.31 9.41 11.85
C MET A 130 -5.81 9.14 11.91
N GLY A 131 -6.61 10.15 12.27
CA GLY A 131 -8.05 10.01 12.50
C GLY A 131 -8.84 9.77 11.22
N THR A 132 -8.64 10.63 10.23
CA THR A 132 -9.14 10.47 8.86
C THR A 132 -8.03 10.79 7.88
N LEU A 133 -7.95 10.03 6.79
CA LEU A 133 -7.08 10.33 5.65
C LEU A 133 -7.71 11.33 4.65
N GLY A 134 -8.83 11.95 5.02
CA GLY A 134 -9.51 12.97 4.20
C GLY A 134 -10.25 12.41 2.99
N ASP A 135 -10.56 13.28 2.03
CA ASP A 135 -11.33 12.91 0.83
C ASP A 135 -10.57 11.95 -0.10
N ASN A 136 -9.23 12.04 -0.08
CA ASN A 136 -8.35 11.19 -0.86
C ASN A 136 -8.23 9.76 -0.32
N ALA A 137 -8.79 9.47 0.87
CA ALA A 137 -8.77 8.16 1.49
C ALA A 137 -9.28 7.02 0.57
N ALA A 138 -10.21 7.32 -0.34
CA ALA A 138 -10.72 6.36 -1.32
C ALA A 138 -9.65 5.90 -2.34
N HIS A 139 -8.59 6.69 -2.51
CA HIS A 139 -7.48 6.44 -3.42
C HIS A 139 -6.20 6.00 -2.71
N PHE A 140 -6.23 5.86 -1.37
CA PHE A 140 -5.07 5.39 -0.63
C PHE A 140 -4.59 4.03 -1.13
N THR A 141 -3.31 3.96 -1.47
CA THR A 141 -2.68 2.72 -1.95
C THR A 141 -1.66 2.22 -0.95
N PHE A 142 -0.44 2.71 -1.00
CA PHE A 142 0.64 2.29 -0.11
C PHE A 142 1.29 3.49 0.58
N THR A 143 2.17 3.19 1.53
CA THR A 143 2.98 4.19 2.20
C THR A 143 4.46 3.83 2.11
N LEU A 144 5.30 4.79 1.72
CA LEU A 144 6.73 4.71 1.96
C LEU A 144 6.97 5.23 3.37
N VAL A 145 7.76 4.51 4.17
CA VAL A 145 8.14 4.95 5.51
C VAL A 145 9.65 5.09 5.53
N TYR A 146 10.18 6.25 5.88
CA TYR A 146 11.62 6.47 6.09
C TYR A 146 11.86 6.36 7.59
N GLY A 147 12.35 5.20 8.03
CA GLY A 147 12.36 4.81 9.45
C GLY A 147 12.11 3.32 9.64
N GLY A 148 12.26 2.84 10.88
CA GLY A 148 11.89 1.47 11.27
C GLY A 148 10.43 1.39 11.67
N VAL A 149 9.66 0.42 11.16
CA VAL A 149 8.24 0.25 11.56
C VAL A 149 8.13 -0.91 12.54
N THR A 150 7.58 -0.64 13.73
CA THR A 150 7.35 -1.66 14.78
C THR A 150 5.88 -2.04 14.93
N SER A 151 4.97 -1.16 14.52
CA SER A 151 3.53 -1.46 14.45
C SER A 151 2.89 -0.77 13.25
N TRP A 152 1.89 -1.42 12.66
CA TRP A 152 1.13 -0.90 11.53
C TRP A 152 -0.29 -1.44 11.54
N THR A 153 -1.27 -0.57 11.44
CA THR A 153 -2.68 -0.94 11.37
C THR A 153 -3.43 0.04 10.49
N THR A 154 -4.23 -0.49 9.57
CA THR A 154 -5.13 0.29 8.72
C THR A 154 -6.56 -0.13 8.95
N ALA A 155 -7.49 0.82 8.95
CA ALA A 155 -8.92 0.56 9.07
C ALA A 155 -9.71 1.29 7.98
N HIS A 156 -10.84 0.72 7.57
CA HIS A 156 -11.79 1.34 6.65
C HIS A 156 -11.19 1.89 5.34
N LEU A 157 -10.16 1.24 4.81
CA LEU A 157 -9.54 1.66 3.54
C LEU A 157 -10.57 1.69 2.40
N GLY A 158 -10.47 2.68 1.52
CA GLY A 158 -11.42 2.90 0.43
C GLY A 158 -12.69 3.68 0.82
N THR A 159 -12.77 4.19 2.06
CA THR A 159 -13.84 5.10 2.52
C THR A 159 -13.23 6.40 3.06
N THR A 160 -14.04 7.45 3.22
CA THR A 160 -13.63 8.72 3.84
C THR A 160 -13.27 8.59 5.33
N SER A 161 -13.62 7.47 5.96
CA SER A 161 -13.27 7.14 7.34
C SER A 161 -12.01 6.27 7.42
N ALA A 162 -11.22 6.18 6.35
CA ALA A 162 -9.96 5.43 6.40
C ALA A 162 -9.05 6.02 7.47
N ALA A 163 -8.46 5.13 8.26
CA ALA A 163 -7.57 5.48 9.35
C ALA A 163 -6.29 4.65 9.26
N LEU A 164 -5.21 5.24 9.77
CA LEU A 164 -3.88 4.64 9.81
C LEU A 164 -3.28 4.87 11.20
N SER A 165 -2.86 3.81 11.87
CA SER A 165 -2.09 3.86 13.10
C SER A 165 -0.78 3.12 12.90
N PHE A 166 0.32 3.72 13.34
CA PHE A 166 1.65 3.13 13.19
C PHE A 166 2.57 3.54 14.33
N THR A 167 3.61 2.73 14.54
CA THR A 167 4.75 3.07 15.40
C THR A 167 6.01 2.99 14.56
N VAL A 168 6.76 4.08 14.58
CA VAL A 168 8.01 4.24 13.83
C VAL A 168 9.16 4.56 14.79
N THR A 169 10.34 4.05 14.49
CA THR A 169 11.60 4.45 15.11
C THR A 169 12.40 5.30 14.13
N PRO A 170 12.97 6.44 14.57
CA PRO A 170 13.86 7.23 13.74
C PRO A 170 15.04 6.41 13.19
N SER A 171 15.53 6.80 12.03
CA SER A 171 16.69 6.17 11.42
C SER A 171 17.59 7.20 10.77
N ARG A 172 18.87 6.84 10.57
CA ARG A 172 19.79 7.66 9.79
C ARG A 172 19.25 7.81 8.38
N THR A 173 19.06 9.05 7.97
CA THR A 173 18.58 9.44 6.66
C THR A 173 19.65 10.34 6.03
N PRO A 174 20.29 9.91 4.94
CA PRO A 174 21.19 10.77 4.20
C PRO A 174 20.40 11.91 3.59
N TYR A 175 21.02 13.07 3.51
CA TYR A 175 20.45 14.28 2.96
C TYR A 175 21.50 14.95 2.09
N GLY A 176 21.09 15.58 1.01
CA GLY A 176 21.99 16.43 0.25
C GLY A 176 21.28 17.21 -0.84
N SER A 177 21.96 18.24 -1.30
CA SER A 177 21.47 19.33 -2.16
C SER A 177 22.51 19.65 -3.24
N GLY A 178 22.17 20.55 -4.17
CA GLY A 178 23.12 21.01 -5.20
C GLY A 178 23.28 20.07 -6.40
N ASP A 179 24.39 20.23 -7.13
CA ASP A 179 24.59 19.67 -8.46
C ASP A 179 24.63 18.13 -8.47
N ASP A 180 25.26 17.51 -7.47
CA ASP A 180 25.32 16.05 -7.33
C ASP A 180 23.93 15.42 -7.16
N PHE A 181 22.98 16.18 -6.61
CA PHE A 181 21.58 15.78 -6.40
C PHE A 181 20.65 16.27 -7.51
N SER A 182 21.11 17.16 -8.40
CA SER A 182 20.30 17.72 -9.49
C SER A 182 19.78 16.66 -10.46
N LEU A 183 20.50 15.54 -10.56
CA LEU A 183 20.14 14.39 -11.38
C LEU A 183 19.29 13.36 -10.61
N CYS A 184 19.06 13.55 -9.31
CA CYS A 184 18.24 12.65 -8.52
C CYS A 184 16.74 12.85 -8.85
N THR A 185 16.11 11.83 -9.43
CA THR A 185 14.66 11.84 -9.68
C THR A 185 13.88 11.32 -8.47
N ALA A 186 12.62 11.73 -8.31
CA ALA A 186 11.76 11.19 -7.26
C ALA A 186 10.97 9.93 -7.70
N VAL A 187 10.58 9.83 -8.97
CA VAL A 187 9.62 8.82 -9.47
C VAL A 187 9.93 8.34 -10.90
N PRO A 188 10.40 7.08 -11.10
CA PRO A 188 11.09 6.29 -10.08
C PRO A 188 12.34 7.03 -9.59
N PRO A 189 12.84 6.76 -8.37
CA PRO A 189 14.08 7.33 -7.93
C PRO A 189 15.25 6.79 -8.76
N ASP A 190 16.06 7.73 -9.24
CA ASP A 190 17.34 7.48 -9.87
C ASP A 190 18.32 8.52 -9.32
N CYS A 191 19.21 8.13 -8.41
CA CYS A 191 20.14 9.02 -7.73
C CYS A 191 21.57 8.51 -7.85
N HIS A 192 22.42 9.34 -8.46
CA HIS A 192 23.85 9.06 -8.68
C HIS A 192 24.76 9.96 -7.84
N ALA A 193 24.20 10.62 -6.82
CA ALA A 193 24.97 11.45 -5.92
C ALA A 193 26.07 10.62 -5.25
N THR A 194 27.31 11.13 -5.26
CA THR A 194 28.45 10.40 -4.68
C THR A 194 28.28 10.28 -3.18
N LYS A 195 27.92 11.36 -2.49
CA LYS A 195 27.75 11.38 -1.04
C LYS A 195 26.57 12.26 -0.61
N SER A 196 26.11 12.08 0.63
CA SER A 196 25.26 13.07 1.30
C SER A 196 26.05 14.34 1.64
N ASP A 197 25.33 15.45 1.82
CA ASP A 197 25.85 16.65 2.48
C ASP A 197 25.79 16.50 4.00
N ALA A 198 24.79 15.76 4.49
CA ALA A 198 24.56 15.50 5.90
C ALA A 198 23.85 14.16 6.11
N ASP A 199 24.03 13.57 7.29
CA ASP A 199 23.31 12.38 7.71
C ASP A 199 22.58 12.68 9.00
N VAL A 200 21.24 12.68 8.95
CA VAL A 200 20.41 13.11 10.08
C VAL A 200 19.60 11.95 10.65
N LEU A 201 19.21 12.07 11.91
CA LEU A 201 18.24 11.17 12.52
C LEU A 201 16.83 11.67 12.21
N GLY A 202 16.03 10.90 11.49
CA GLY A 202 14.69 11.35 11.11
C GLY A 202 13.68 10.21 10.97
N ALA A 203 12.41 10.58 10.89
CA ALA A 203 11.34 9.68 10.50
C ALA A 203 10.25 10.41 9.72
N SER A 204 9.83 9.83 8.61
CA SER A 204 8.77 10.40 7.77
C SER A 204 8.03 9.33 6.99
N LEU A 205 6.84 9.66 6.52
CA LEU A 205 5.98 8.82 5.70
C LEU A 205 5.62 9.59 4.43
N ALA A 206 5.57 8.91 3.30
CA ALA A 206 4.94 9.39 2.09
C ALA A 206 3.76 8.48 1.74
N LEU A 207 2.56 8.98 2.00
CA LEU A 207 1.30 8.33 1.68
C LEU A 207 0.98 8.54 0.20
N SER A 208 0.67 7.46 -0.51
CA SER A 208 0.24 7.53 -1.91
C SER A 208 -1.28 7.44 -2.02
N PHE A 209 -1.84 8.42 -2.72
CA PHE A 209 -3.25 8.52 -3.11
C PHE A 209 -3.39 8.61 -4.64
N GLU A 210 -2.34 8.24 -5.38
CA GLU A 210 -2.32 8.37 -6.83
C GLU A 210 -3.35 7.43 -7.47
N PRO A 211 -4.29 7.98 -8.26
CA PRO A 211 -5.22 7.14 -8.98
C PRO A 211 -4.44 6.27 -9.98
N ASN A 212 -4.72 4.96 -9.95
CA ASN A 212 -4.13 3.93 -10.81
C ASN A 212 -2.70 3.47 -10.45
N VAL A 213 -2.01 4.09 -9.50
CA VAL A 213 -0.70 3.63 -9.05
C VAL A 213 -0.85 2.82 -7.77
N GLY A 214 -0.43 1.55 -7.80
CA GLY A 214 -0.43 0.70 -6.62
C GLY A 214 -1.82 0.30 -6.10
N THR A 215 -2.86 0.34 -6.93
CA THR A 215 -4.25 0.00 -6.54
C THR A 215 -4.41 -1.44 -6.04
N ASN A 216 -3.43 -2.30 -6.25
CA ASN A 216 -3.35 -3.67 -5.72
C ASN A 216 -2.41 -3.80 -4.51
N MET A 217 -1.93 -2.69 -3.95
CA MET A 217 -1.07 -2.59 -2.78
C MET A 217 -1.75 -1.82 -1.63
N VAL A 218 -3.09 -1.72 -1.66
CA VAL A 218 -3.88 -0.98 -0.67
C VAL A 218 -3.59 -1.49 0.75
N GLY A 219 -3.11 -0.59 1.61
CA GLY A 219 -2.77 -0.89 3.00
C GLY A 219 -1.33 -1.34 3.26
N SER A 220 -0.53 -1.51 2.20
CA SER A 220 0.87 -1.90 2.32
C SER A 220 1.76 -0.74 2.79
N TYR A 221 2.86 -1.07 3.45
CA TYR A 221 3.97 -0.13 3.66
C TYR A 221 5.29 -0.68 3.16
N PHE A 222 6.20 0.23 2.85
CA PHE A 222 7.58 -0.02 2.44
C PHE A 222 8.48 0.87 3.31
N ALA A 223 8.96 0.29 4.39
CA ALA A 223 9.87 0.94 5.33
C ALA A 223 11.29 0.86 4.79
N LEU A 224 11.97 2.00 4.75
CA LEU A 224 13.27 2.23 4.17
C LEU A 224 14.16 2.90 5.21
N THR A 225 15.36 2.39 5.37
CA THR A 225 16.42 3.02 6.18
C THR A 225 17.59 3.32 5.27
N GLY A 226 18.27 4.45 5.45
CA GLY A 226 19.37 4.89 4.58
C GLY A 226 18.95 5.34 3.16
N ALA A 227 17.65 5.31 2.85
CA ALA A 227 17.10 5.78 1.58
C ALA A 227 16.65 7.24 1.65
N MET A 228 16.76 7.98 0.55
CA MET A 228 16.16 9.32 0.40
C MET A 228 14.84 9.29 -0.38
N GLY A 229 14.71 8.34 -1.29
CA GLY A 229 13.56 8.22 -2.17
C GLY A 229 13.13 6.77 -2.35
N GLY A 230 11.84 6.59 -2.59
CA GLY A 230 11.24 5.32 -2.89
C GLY A 230 10.14 5.47 -3.93
N TYR A 231 9.96 4.44 -4.75
CA TYR A 231 8.80 4.30 -5.60
C TYR A 231 8.47 2.83 -5.78
N VAL A 232 7.18 2.50 -5.64
CA VAL A 232 6.73 1.12 -5.74
C VAL A 232 5.67 1.01 -6.82
N THR A 233 5.85 -0.01 -7.64
CA THR A 233 4.85 -0.42 -8.62
C THR A 233 4.58 -1.91 -8.50
N SER A 234 3.47 -2.31 -9.09
CA SER A 234 3.23 -3.71 -9.41
C SER A 234 3.18 -3.86 -10.92
N SER A 235 3.63 -5.00 -11.44
CA SER A 235 3.55 -5.30 -12.86
C SER A 235 3.24 -6.78 -13.08
N THR A 236 2.93 -7.14 -14.31
CA THR A 236 2.67 -8.52 -14.73
C THR A 236 3.79 -8.92 -15.68
N ALA A 237 4.45 -10.04 -15.41
CA ALA A 237 5.43 -10.61 -16.33
C ALA A 237 4.73 -11.31 -17.51
N ALA A 238 5.49 -11.67 -18.54
CA ALA A 238 4.97 -12.29 -19.76
C ALA A 238 4.26 -13.64 -19.50
N ASP A 239 4.65 -14.35 -18.44
CA ASP A 239 4.04 -15.61 -18.00
C ASP A 239 2.74 -15.41 -17.19
N GLY A 240 2.28 -14.17 -17.04
CA GLY A 240 1.10 -13.79 -16.28
C GLY A 240 1.33 -13.66 -14.76
N SER A 241 2.53 -13.98 -14.26
CA SER A 241 2.86 -13.81 -12.85
C SER A 241 2.90 -12.32 -12.48
N LYS A 242 2.43 -11.98 -11.27
CA LYS A 242 2.52 -10.62 -10.74
C LYS A 242 3.83 -10.45 -9.99
N ARG A 243 4.40 -9.25 -10.07
CA ARG A 243 5.61 -8.85 -9.35
C ARG A 243 5.43 -7.47 -8.74
N LEU A 244 6.06 -7.27 -7.59
CA LEU A 244 6.26 -5.95 -6.98
C LEU A 244 7.65 -5.46 -7.36
N VAL A 245 7.76 -4.17 -7.68
CA VAL A 245 9.03 -3.53 -7.99
C VAL A 245 9.16 -2.30 -7.11
N ALA A 246 10.13 -2.33 -6.20
CA ALA A 246 10.53 -1.21 -5.38
C ALA A 246 11.82 -0.60 -5.95
N SER A 247 11.73 0.62 -6.47
CA SER A 247 12.89 1.44 -6.84
C SER A 247 13.23 2.32 -5.66
N ILE A 248 14.49 2.31 -5.22
CA ILE A 248 14.94 3.05 -4.04
C ILE A 248 16.17 3.85 -4.44
N GLY A 249 16.29 5.08 -3.95
CA GLY A 249 17.40 5.97 -4.28
C GLY A 249 18.03 6.62 -3.06
N ALA A 250 19.35 6.70 -3.02
CA ALA A 250 20.14 7.50 -2.08
C ALA A 250 21.60 7.61 -2.58
N PRO A 251 22.43 8.49 -1.97
CA PRO A 251 23.84 8.62 -2.31
C PRO A 251 24.63 7.34 -2.03
N HIS A 252 25.78 7.20 -2.71
CA HIS A 252 26.67 6.06 -2.52
C HIS A 252 27.34 6.03 -1.15
N PHE A 253 27.80 7.19 -0.68
CA PHE A 253 28.51 7.38 0.58
C PHE A 253 27.75 8.29 1.54
N LEU A 254 28.07 8.18 2.82
CA LEU A 254 27.66 9.13 3.85
C LEU A 254 28.42 10.47 3.70
N ALA A 255 28.11 11.45 4.55
CA ALA A 255 28.60 12.81 4.40
C ALA A 255 30.13 12.94 4.47
N ASP A 256 30.78 12.00 5.16
CA ASP A 256 32.23 11.85 5.23
C ASP A 256 32.90 11.48 3.88
N GLY A 257 32.10 11.09 2.88
CA GLY A 257 32.54 10.73 1.54
C GLY A 257 33.29 9.40 1.44
N THR A 258 33.38 8.62 2.51
CA THR A 258 34.17 7.38 2.56
C THR A 258 33.40 6.19 3.12
N THR A 259 32.48 6.42 4.07
CA THR A 259 31.63 5.37 4.63
C THR A 259 30.50 5.04 3.65
N PRO A 260 30.38 3.78 3.17
CA PRO A 260 29.28 3.41 2.29
C PRO A 260 27.93 3.65 2.95
N ASN A 261 27.01 4.26 2.21
CA ASN A 261 25.63 4.38 2.65
C ASN A 261 24.94 3.03 2.51
N THR A 262 24.56 2.45 3.64
CA THR A 262 23.84 1.18 3.72
C THR A 262 22.54 1.32 4.49
N GLY A 263 21.58 0.47 4.17
CA GLY A 263 20.31 0.41 4.87
C GLY A 263 19.50 -0.83 4.56
N ASN A 264 18.21 -0.81 4.87
CA ASN A 264 17.33 -1.97 4.79
C ASN A 264 15.98 -1.56 4.20
N MET A 265 15.30 -2.52 3.56
CA MET A 265 13.89 -2.38 3.17
C MET A 265 13.06 -3.42 3.93
N THR A 266 11.99 -3.00 4.57
CA THR A 266 10.94 -3.89 5.10
C THR A 266 9.61 -3.59 4.43
N VAL A 267 9.00 -4.60 3.85
CA VAL A 267 7.73 -4.50 3.14
C VAL A 267 6.67 -5.24 3.94
N PHE A 268 5.56 -4.59 4.25
CA PHE A 268 4.37 -5.26 4.75
C PHE A 268 3.32 -5.38 3.66
N LEU A 269 2.85 -6.61 3.46
CA LEU A 269 1.80 -6.94 2.51
C LEU A 269 0.57 -7.47 3.27
N PRO A 270 -0.54 -6.70 3.31
CA PRO A 270 -1.79 -7.16 3.86
C PRO A 270 -2.29 -8.42 3.16
N GLN A 271 -3.11 -9.21 3.85
CA GLN A 271 -3.70 -10.43 3.30
C GLN A 271 -4.44 -10.20 1.96
N ALA A 272 -5.11 -9.07 1.79
CA ALA A 272 -5.79 -8.74 0.55
C ALA A 272 -4.80 -8.56 -0.62
N VAL A 273 -3.64 -7.95 -0.36
CA VAL A 273 -2.56 -7.73 -1.33
C VAL A 273 -1.89 -9.05 -1.69
N LEU A 274 -1.55 -9.89 -0.70
CA LEU A 274 -1.00 -11.23 -0.92
C LEU A 274 -1.92 -12.08 -1.80
N ASN A 275 -3.23 -12.07 -1.53
CA ASN A 275 -4.22 -12.77 -2.34
C ASN A 275 -4.29 -12.21 -3.77
N SER A 276 -4.29 -10.88 -3.91
CA SER A 276 -4.46 -10.25 -5.23
C SER A 276 -3.23 -10.38 -6.12
N LEU A 277 -2.02 -10.33 -5.54
CA LEU A 277 -0.78 -10.39 -6.28
C LEU A 277 -0.32 -11.82 -6.48
N PHE A 278 -0.30 -12.59 -5.41
CA PHE A 278 0.35 -13.90 -5.37
C PHE A 278 -0.65 -15.06 -5.21
N GLY A 279 -1.92 -14.77 -4.91
CA GLY A 279 -2.90 -15.82 -4.61
C GLY A 279 -2.54 -16.66 -3.39
N LEU A 280 -1.82 -16.07 -2.43
CA LEU A 280 -1.34 -16.73 -1.23
C LEU A 280 -2.05 -16.21 0.03
N THR A 281 -2.25 -17.11 1.00
CA THR A 281 -2.61 -16.72 2.36
C THR A 281 -1.35 -16.41 3.17
N SER A 282 -1.43 -15.52 4.16
CA SER A 282 -0.28 -15.11 5.01
C SER A 282 0.38 -16.30 5.70
N GLY A 283 -0.41 -17.27 6.19
CA GLY A 283 0.11 -18.51 6.80
C GLY A 283 0.74 -19.48 5.80
N ASP A 284 0.58 -19.26 4.50
CA ASP A 284 1.16 -20.07 3.44
C ASP A 284 2.44 -19.48 2.84
N VAL A 285 2.81 -18.24 3.18
CA VAL A 285 3.98 -17.56 2.60
C VAL A 285 5.22 -17.90 3.42
N ASP A 286 6.24 -18.40 2.72
CA ASP A 286 7.59 -18.53 3.24
C ASP A 286 8.60 -18.05 2.16
N ALA A 287 9.87 -17.94 2.53
CA ALA A 287 10.92 -17.46 1.64
C ALA A 287 11.13 -18.36 0.41
N SER A 288 10.76 -19.64 0.42
CA SER A 288 10.91 -20.55 -0.73
C SER A 288 9.88 -20.29 -1.84
N LEU A 289 8.78 -19.59 -1.53
CA LEU A 289 7.73 -19.27 -2.49
C LEU A 289 7.95 -17.94 -3.20
N LEU A 290 8.88 -17.12 -2.71
CA LEU A 290 9.21 -15.82 -3.25
C LEU A 290 10.64 -15.81 -3.79
N ASP A 291 10.86 -14.99 -4.80
CA ASP A 291 12.18 -14.67 -5.35
C ASP A 291 12.35 -13.15 -5.28
N VAL A 292 13.51 -12.72 -4.80
CA VAL A 292 13.90 -11.32 -4.73
C VAL A 292 15.16 -11.12 -5.56
N THR A 293 15.04 -10.27 -6.57
CA THR A 293 16.17 -9.89 -7.43
C THR A 293 16.48 -8.41 -7.28
N ARG A 294 17.75 -8.03 -7.35
CA ARG A 294 18.21 -6.64 -7.33
C ARG A 294 18.78 -6.29 -8.70
N THR A 295 18.32 -5.20 -9.29
CA THR A 295 18.90 -4.63 -10.50
C THR A 295 19.57 -3.29 -10.18
N THR A 296 20.84 -3.15 -10.56
CA THR A 296 21.61 -1.91 -10.46
C THR A 296 22.23 -1.63 -11.83
N GLY A 297 21.88 -0.50 -12.45
CA GLY A 297 22.22 -0.25 -13.85
C GLY A 297 21.66 -1.34 -14.77
N THR A 298 22.54 -2.03 -15.49
CA THR A 298 22.19 -3.16 -16.37
C THR A 298 22.37 -4.53 -15.73
N THR A 299 22.95 -4.60 -14.52
CA THR A 299 23.25 -5.84 -13.83
C THR A 299 22.08 -6.26 -12.95
N THR A 300 21.64 -7.51 -13.07
CA THR A 300 20.65 -8.11 -12.17
C THR A 300 21.29 -9.23 -11.36
N THR A 301 21.21 -9.12 -10.04
CA THR A 301 21.62 -10.14 -9.09
C THR A 301 20.38 -10.95 -8.67
N SER A 302 20.41 -12.24 -8.96
CA SER A 302 19.51 -13.23 -8.36
C SER A 302 20.03 -13.61 -6.96
N ASP A 303 19.17 -14.12 -6.08
CA ASP A 303 19.53 -14.56 -4.72
C ASP A 303 19.87 -13.43 -3.75
N VAL A 304 19.15 -12.30 -3.84
CA VAL A 304 19.22 -11.25 -2.81
C VAL A 304 18.76 -11.87 -1.48
N PRO A 305 19.55 -11.80 -0.40
CA PRO A 305 19.11 -12.29 0.90
C PRO A 305 17.86 -11.56 1.35
N PHE A 306 16.86 -12.30 1.81
CA PHE A 306 15.66 -11.74 2.41
C PHE A 306 15.07 -12.69 3.43
N THR A 307 14.27 -12.14 4.35
CA THR A 307 13.49 -12.92 5.31
C THR A 307 12.01 -12.65 5.12
N VAL A 308 11.18 -13.63 5.48
CA VAL A 308 9.72 -13.51 5.44
C VAL A 308 9.18 -13.93 6.80
N ALA A 309 8.27 -13.13 7.36
CA ALA A 309 7.57 -13.46 8.59
C ALA A 309 6.07 -13.21 8.43
N ALA A 310 5.25 -14.17 8.85
CA ALA A 310 3.83 -13.94 9.02
C ALA A 310 3.61 -13.04 10.25
N VAL A 311 2.79 -12.01 10.08
CA VAL A 311 2.43 -11.06 11.14
C VAL A 311 0.90 -10.91 11.17
N PRO A 312 0.31 -10.37 12.24
CA PRO A 312 -1.13 -10.11 12.25
C PRO A 312 -1.57 -9.31 11.01
N GLY A 313 -2.53 -9.87 10.26
CA GLY A 313 -3.11 -9.24 9.07
C GLY A 313 -2.33 -9.38 7.76
N GLY A 314 -1.12 -9.96 7.75
CA GLY A 314 -0.33 -10.04 6.53
C GLY A 314 1.03 -10.72 6.69
N VAL A 315 1.99 -10.28 5.89
CA VAL A 315 3.37 -10.78 5.88
C VAL A 315 4.33 -9.59 5.80
N THR A 316 5.43 -9.65 6.55
CA THR A 316 6.58 -8.77 6.37
C THR A 316 7.68 -9.49 5.60
N LEU A 317 8.27 -8.80 4.63
CA LEU A 317 9.48 -9.21 3.92
C LEU A 317 10.58 -8.20 4.19
N THR A 318 11.77 -8.65 4.59
CA THR A 318 12.90 -7.76 4.89
C THR A 318 14.09 -8.09 3.99
N VAL A 319 14.62 -7.07 3.32
CA VAL A 319 15.88 -7.11 2.57
C VAL A 319 16.91 -6.30 3.35
N PRO A 320 17.91 -6.95 3.97
CA PRO A 320 18.95 -6.26 4.72
C PRO A 320 20.07 -5.76 3.80
N ALA A 321 20.93 -4.88 4.34
CA ALA A 321 22.22 -4.51 3.77
C ALA A 321 22.17 -4.02 2.31
N ILE A 322 21.19 -3.19 2.01
CA ILE A 322 21.08 -2.43 0.75
C ILE A 322 22.24 -1.45 0.70
N THR A 323 23.09 -1.57 -0.32
CA THR A 323 24.03 -0.52 -0.74
C THR A 323 23.35 0.40 -1.73
N PHE A 324 23.48 1.71 -1.56
CA PHE A 324 22.70 2.67 -2.33
C PHE A 324 23.38 3.19 -3.59
N SER A 325 22.49 3.47 -4.55
CA SER A 325 22.60 4.32 -5.72
C SER A 325 21.14 4.49 -6.19
N SER A 326 20.71 3.67 -7.15
CA SER A 326 19.33 3.52 -7.62
C SER A 326 18.88 2.05 -7.75
N PRO A 327 19.08 1.17 -6.74
CA PRO A 327 18.73 -0.23 -6.89
C PRO A 327 17.21 -0.43 -7.07
N LYS A 328 16.86 -1.38 -7.93
CA LYS A 328 15.49 -1.86 -8.11
C LYS A 328 15.36 -3.27 -7.56
N TYR A 329 14.52 -3.44 -6.55
CA TYR A 329 14.18 -4.74 -5.99
C TYR A 329 12.88 -5.25 -6.61
N THR A 330 12.93 -6.44 -7.19
CA THR A 330 11.75 -7.11 -7.73
C THR A 330 11.41 -8.31 -6.85
N ILE A 331 10.19 -8.33 -6.31
CA ILE A 331 9.64 -9.44 -5.54
C ILE A 331 8.61 -10.15 -6.42
N LYS A 332 8.80 -11.44 -6.65
CA LYS A 332 7.88 -12.28 -7.45
C LYS A 332 7.73 -13.66 -6.81
N MET A 333 6.80 -14.46 -7.30
CA MET A 333 6.72 -15.87 -6.91
C MET A 333 7.79 -16.71 -7.62
N THR A 334 8.33 -17.70 -6.91
CA THR A 334 9.13 -18.77 -7.52
C THR A 334 8.26 -19.67 -8.39
N ALA A 335 8.87 -20.52 -9.22
CA ALA A 335 8.15 -21.57 -9.93
C ALA A 335 7.37 -22.50 -8.97
N ALA A 336 7.91 -22.75 -7.76
CA ALA A 336 7.21 -23.49 -6.71
C ALA A 336 6.00 -22.71 -6.17
N GLY A 337 6.14 -21.40 -5.92
CA GLY A 337 5.04 -20.51 -5.58
C GLY A 337 3.92 -20.51 -6.63
N ILE A 338 4.28 -20.39 -7.91
CA ILE A 338 3.32 -20.46 -9.03
C ILE A 338 2.62 -21.82 -9.09
N LYS A 339 3.35 -22.92 -8.89
CA LYS A 339 2.76 -24.27 -8.81
C LYS A 339 1.80 -24.39 -7.62
N LYS A 340 2.17 -23.91 -6.44
CA LYS A 340 1.31 -23.89 -5.23
C LYS A 340 0.04 -23.07 -5.47
N GLN A 341 0.17 -21.86 -6.04
CA GLN A 341 -0.96 -21.03 -6.44
C GLN A 341 -1.86 -21.75 -7.45
N LYS A 342 -1.28 -22.36 -8.50
CA LYS A 342 -2.02 -23.17 -9.47
C LYS A 342 -2.64 -24.40 -8.83
N LEU A 343 -2.04 -25.04 -7.83
CA LEU A 343 -2.65 -26.14 -7.09
C LEU A 343 -3.84 -25.67 -6.24
N VAL A 344 -3.80 -24.44 -5.72
CA VAL A 344 -4.96 -23.83 -5.03
C VAL A 344 -6.06 -23.46 -6.03
N ALA A 345 -5.71 -22.87 -7.18
CA ALA A 345 -6.64 -22.43 -8.22
C ALA A 345 -7.19 -23.60 -9.09
N VAL A 346 -6.38 -24.63 -9.29
CA VAL A 346 -6.60 -25.84 -10.10
C VAL A 346 -6.68 -27.07 -9.20
N THR A 347 -6.90 -26.93 -7.90
CA THR A 347 -7.71 -27.97 -7.25
C THR A 347 -9.06 -27.80 -7.94
N PRO A 348 -9.39 -28.60 -8.97
CA PRO A 348 -10.69 -28.50 -9.62
C PRO A 348 -11.61 -28.72 -8.45
N SER A 349 -12.45 -27.72 -8.14
CA SER A 349 -13.21 -27.68 -6.91
C SER A 349 -13.58 -29.12 -6.63
N LYS A 350 -13.10 -29.69 -5.51
CA LYS A 350 -13.45 -31.09 -5.19
C LYS A 350 -14.97 -31.25 -5.03
N TYR A 351 -15.72 -30.20 -5.37
CA TYR A 351 -17.02 -29.74 -5.02
C TYR A 351 -17.67 -29.09 -6.27
N ARG A 352 -18.59 -29.78 -6.95
CA ARG A 352 -19.58 -29.13 -7.82
C ARG A 352 -20.70 -28.61 -6.94
N SER A 353 -21.07 -27.34 -7.07
CA SER A 353 -22.22 -26.80 -6.34
C SER A 353 -23.32 -26.37 -7.30
N THR A 354 -24.57 -26.72 -6.98
CA THR A 354 -25.75 -26.17 -7.65
C THR A 354 -26.31 -25.04 -6.81
N PHE A 355 -26.63 -23.93 -7.47
CA PHE A 355 -27.11 -22.70 -6.84
C PHE A 355 -28.50 -22.41 -7.35
N LYS A 356 -29.46 -22.24 -6.45
CA LYS A 356 -30.82 -21.85 -6.77
C LYS A 356 -31.20 -20.63 -5.95
N VAL A 357 -31.59 -19.55 -6.62
CA VAL A 357 -32.27 -18.43 -5.96
C VAL A 357 -33.75 -18.80 -5.88
N VAL A 358 -34.30 -18.89 -4.67
CA VAL A 358 -35.67 -19.33 -4.42
C VAL A 358 -36.47 -18.18 -3.83
N GLY A 359 -37.38 -17.65 -4.65
CA GLY A 359 -38.34 -16.62 -4.25
C GLY A 359 -37.73 -15.22 -4.09
N SER A 360 -38.53 -14.23 -4.44
CA SER A 360 -38.38 -12.83 -4.05
C SER A 360 -39.63 -12.48 -3.26
N ASN A 361 -39.50 -12.34 -1.94
CA ASN A 361 -40.56 -11.73 -1.15
C ASN A 361 -40.09 -10.33 -0.80
N VAL A 362 -40.77 -9.33 -1.34
CA VAL A 362 -40.67 -7.98 -0.81
C VAL A 362 -41.50 -7.96 0.46
N LYS A 363 -40.86 -7.66 1.60
CA LYS A 363 -41.60 -7.41 2.84
C LYS A 363 -42.22 -6.02 2.80
N ALA A 364 -43.31 -5.79 3.53
CA ALA A 364 -44.05 -4.52 3.60
C ALA A 364 -43.19 -3.28 3.99
N ASN A 365 -41.94 -3.47 4.40
CA ASN A 365 -40.97 -2.42 4.75
C ASN A 365 -40.01 -2.04 3.61
N GLY A 366 -40.28 -2.42 2.35
CA GLY A 366 -39.46 -2.05 1.19
C GLY A 366 -38.14 -2.83 1.05
N ILE A 367 -37.90 -3.84 1.90
CA ILE A 367 -36.68 -4.66 1.83
C ILE A 367 -36.93 -5.87 0.93
N ALA A 368 -36.28 -5.88 -0.23
CA ALA A 368 -36.24 -7.04 -1.10
C ALA A 368 -35.38 -8.15 -0.46
N THR A 369 -36.00 -9.31 -0.23
CA THR A 369 -35.37 -10.47 0.39
C THR A 369 -35.34 -11.66 -0.57
N TYR A 370 -34.16 -12.24 -0.77
CA TYR A 370 -33.95 -13.46 -1.58
C TYR A 370 -33.47 -14.60 -0.70
N ARG A 371 -33.88 -15.83 -1.02
CA ARG A 371 -33.24 -17.03 -0.44
C ARG A 371 -32.27 -17.63 -1.44
N LEU A 372 -31.02 -17.77 -1.03
CA LEU A 372 -29.98 -18.46 -1.79
C LEU A 372 -29.83 -19.87 -1.25
N GLN A 373 -30.19 -20.87 -2.05
CA GLN A 373 -29.97 -22.28 -1.76
C GLN A 373 -28.70 -22.78 -2.44
N ILE A 374 -27.84 -23.42 -1.66
CA ILE A 374 -26.55 -23.94 -2.10
C ILE A 374 -26.48 -25.41 -1.73
N VAL A 375 -26.28 -26.26 -2.74
CA VAL A 375 -26.01 -27.68 -2.56
C VAL A 375 -24.61 -27.96 -3.06
N THR A 376 -23.79 -28.58 -2.21
CA THR A 376 -22.40 -28.92 -2.54
C THR A 376 -22.26 -30.42 -2.73
N ARG A 377 -21.63 -30.84 -3.83
CA ARG A 377 -21.38 -32.24 -4.21
C ARG A 377 -19.91 -32.44 -4.47
N ASN A 378 -19.30 -33.56 -4.07
CA ASN A 378 -17.90 -33.79 -4.37
C ASN A 378 -17.61 -34.15 -5.85
N LYS A 379 -16.35 -34.46 -6.21
CA LYS A 379 -15.97 -34.89 -7.57
C LYS A 379 -16.68 -36.17 -8.05
N LEU A 380 -17.13 -37.01 -7.11
CA LEU A 380 -17.91 -38.23 -7.38
C LEU A 380 -19.42 -37.96 -7.41
N ASN A 381 -19.82 -36.68 -7.51
CA ASN A 381 -21.22 -36.23 -7.48
C ASN A 381 -21.98 -36.55 -6.18
N LYS A 382 -21.28 -37.00 -5.12
CA LYS A 382 -21.88 -37.29 -3.81
C LYS A 382 -22.12 -36.00 -3.04
N LEU A 383 -23.30 -35.85 -2.45
CA LEU A 383 -23.63 -34.71 -1.60
C LEU A 383 -22.73 -34.67 -0.37
N ILE A 384 -22.31 -33.47 0.03
CA ILE A 384 -21.45 -33.29 1.21
C ILE A 384 -21.94 -32.15 2.10
N LYS A 385 -21.62 -32.26 3.39
CA LYS A 385 -21.91 -31.24 4.39
C LYS A 385 -20.71 -30.30 4.53
N VAL A 386 -20.60 -29.32 3.64
CA VAL A 386 -19.65 -28.21 3.78
C VAL A 386 -20.45 -26.93 3.80
N GLN A 387 -20.28 -26.11 4.83
CA GLN A 387 -20.91 -24.80 4.92
C GLN A 387 -20.22 -23.82 3.97
N PRO A 388 -20.94 -23.23 3.00
CA PRO A 388 -20.40 -22.17 2.17
C PRO A 388 -20.19 -20.89 3.01
N THR A 389 -19.17 -20.12 2.67
CA THR A 389 -19.08 -18.72 3.08
C THR A 389 -19.68 -17.89 1.97
N VAL A 390 -20.64 -17.02 2.32
CA VAL A 390 -21.24 -16.08 1.38
C VAL A 390 -20.79 -14.68 1.76
N THR A 391 -20.19 -13.97 0.82
CA THR A 391 -19.78 -12.57 0.96
C THR A 391 -20.42 -11.74 -0.13
N SER A 392 -20.54 -10.43 0.07
CA SER A 392 -21.23 -9.55 -0.86
C SER A 392 -20.53 -8.20 -0.99
N THR A 393 -20.88 -7.47 -2.04
CA THR A 393 -20.64 -6.02 -2.08
C THR A 393 -21.34 -5.32 -0.91
N PRO A 394 -20.94 -4.08 -0.57
CA PRO A 394 -21.62 -3.27 0.44
C PRO A 394 -23.15 -3.22 0.20
N PHE A 395 -23.90 -3.00 1.29
CA PHE A 395 -25.37 -2.85 1.31
C PHE A 395 -26.21 -4.14 1.18
N ILE A 396 -25.60 -5.32 1.10
CA ILE A 396 -26.31 -6.59 1.32
C ILE A 396 -26.07 -7.05 2.76
N ARG A 397 -27.16 -7.32 3.50
CA ARG A 397 -27.12 -8.07 4.76
C ARG A 397 -27.34 -9.55 4.46
N ILE A 398 -26.43 -10.38 4.97
CA ILE A 398 -26.49 -11.84 4.83
C ILE A 398 -26.97 -12.42 6.17
N GLY A 399 -28.14 -13.05 6.17
CA GLY A 399 -28.69 -13.70 7.35
C GLY A 399 -27.93 -14.99 7.72
N LYS A 400 -28.11 -15.42 8.98
CA LYS A 400 -27.55 -16.69 9.47
C LYS A 400 -28.04 -17.85 8.58
N PRO A 401 -27.13 -18.70 8.07
CA PRO A 401 -27.54 -19.78 7.20
C PRO A 401 -28.28 -20.88 7.96
N THR A 402 -29.22 -21.52 7.29
CA THR A 402 -29.92 -22.72 7.77
C THR A 402 -29.53 -23.92 6.92
N PHE A 403 -29.49 -25.11 7.52
CA PHE A 403 -29.08 -26.34 6.85
C PHE A 403 -30.20 -27.39 6.93
N LYS A 404 -30.64 -27.91 5.78
CA LYS A 404 -31.62 -29.02 5.72
C LYS A 404 -31.23 -30.02 4.64
N GLY A 405 -31.04 -31.29 5.02
CA GLY A 405 -30.56 -32.35 4.13
C GLY A 405 -29.11 -32.11 3.70
N TYR A 406 -28.93 -31.53 2.51
CA TYR A 406 -27.65 -31.13 1.93
C TYR A 406 -27.68 -29.70 1.34
N THR A 407 -28.71 -28.94 1.70
CA THR A 407 -28.94 -27.60 1.20
C THR A 407 -28.69 -26.58 2.31
N TRP A 408 -27.76 -25.67 2.07
CA TRP A 408 -27.61 -24.46 2.87
C TRP A 408 -28.50 -23.37 2.29
N THR A 409 -29.25 -22.68 3.13
CA THR A 409 -30.10 -21.56 2.74
C THR A 409 -29.63 -20.29 3.43
N TYR A 410 -29.27 -19.27 2.65
CA TYR A 410 -28.92 -17.93 3.11
C TYR A 410 -30.06 -16.98 2.77
N THR A 411 -30.33 -16.04 3.66
CA THR A 411 -31.23 -14.91 3.39
C THR A 411 -30.39 -13.72 2.97
N LEU A 412 -30.64 -13.17 1.80
CA LEU A 412 -29.99 -11.97 1.29
C LEU A 412 -31.00 -10.82 1.33
N ALA A 413 -30.66 -9.73 2.01
CA ALA A 413 -31.51 -8.54 2.09
C ALA A 413 -30.72 -7.31 1.65
N SER A 414 -31.33 -6.45 0.83
CA SER A 414 -30.75 -5.15 0.44
C SER A 414 -31.79 -4.06 0.65
N THR A 415 -31.34 -2.92 1.14
CA THR A 415 -32.14 -1.67 1.19
C THR A 415 -31.97 -0.82 -0.07
N ARG A 416 -31.08 -1.21 -0.98
CA ARG A 416 -30.83 -0.52 -2.25
C ARG A 416 -31.16 -1.41 -3.45
N GLN A 417 -31.81 -0.82 -4.43
CA GLN A 417 -32.10 -1.46 -5.70
C GLN A 417 -30.83 -1.63 -6.56
N GLY A 418 -30.98 -2.37 -7.65
CA GLY A 418 -29.97 -2.60 -8.69
C GLY A 418 -29.23 -3.92 -8.57
N LEU A 419 -28.33 -4.13 -9.53
CA LEU A 419 -27.49 -5.33 -9.63
C LEU A 419 -26.45 -5.35 -8.50
N LYS A 420 -26.38 -6.45 -7.78
CA LYS A 420 -25.38 -6.69 -6.72
C LYS A 420 -24.63 -7.98 -6.97
N THR A 421 -23.41 -8.04 -6.45
CA THR A 421 -22.55 -9.21 -6.60
C THR A 421 -22.41 -9.95 -5.27
N VAL A 422 -22.66 -11.25 -5.30
CA VAL A 422 -22.51 -12.17 -4.17
C VAL A 422 -21.45 -13.19 -4.53
N LYS A 423 -20.41 -13.31 -3.71
CA LYS A 423 -19.35 -14.30 -3.86
C LYS A 423 -19.60 -15.44 -2.89
N ILE A 424 -19.44 -16.66 -3.37
CA ILE A 424 -19.62 -17.87 -2.57
C ILE A 424 -18.32 -18.64 -2.60
N SER A 425 -17.80 -18.98 -1.43
CA SER A 425 -16.63 -19.83 -1.25
C SER A 425 -16.94 -20.99 -0.30
N ALA A 426 -16.09 -22.01 -0.29
CA ALA A 426 -16.11 -23.07 0.70
C ALA A 426 -14.68 -23.48 1.01
N LYS A 427 -14.30 -23.46 2.29
CA LYS A 427 -12.92 -23.72 2.75
C LYS A 427 -11.88 -22.88 1.98
N GLY A 428 -12.14 -21.58 1.82
CA GLY A 428 -11.27 -20.65 1.10
C GLY A 428 -11.32 -20.73 -0.42
N VAL A 429 -11.93 -21.77 -1.00
CA VAL A 429 -12.04 -21.92 -2.47
C VAL A 429 -13.29 -21.20 -2.98
N MET A 430 -13.12 -20.27 -3.92
CA MET A 430 -14.25 -19.60 -4.59
C MET A 430 -15.02 -20.60 -5.43
N LEU A 431 -16.32 -20.75 -5.14
CA LEU A 431 -17.22 -21.67 -5.82
C LEU A 431 -17.97 -20.98 -6.97
N LYS A 432 -18.49 -19.77 -6.72
CA LYS A 432 -19.26 -19.00 -7.70
C LYS A 432 -19.37 -17.53 -7.34
N THR A 433 -19.48 -16.70 -8.37
CA THR A 433 -19.96 -15.32 -8.27
C THR A 433 -21.36 -15.24 -8.87
N LEU A 434 -22.33 -14.74 -8.09
CA LEU A 434 -23.70 -14.52 -8.52
C LEU A 434 -23.99 -13.03 -8.65
N LYS A 435 -24.71 -12.68 -9.71
CA LYS A 435 -25.30 -11.35 -9.88
C LYS A 435 -26.78 -11.45 -9.49
N VAL A 436 -27.20 -10.67 -8.49
CA VAL A 436 -28.57 -10.62 -7.99
C VAL A 436 -29.10 -9.20 -8.17
N THR A 437 -30.16 -9.03 -8.95
CA THR A 437 -30.82 -7.73 -9.12
C THR A 437 -31.88 -7.58 -8.03
N PHE A 438 -31.71 -6.59 -7.16
CA PHE A 438 -32.74 -6.20 -6.21
C PHE A 438 -33.62 -5.15 -6.88
N VAL A 439 -34.90 -5.45 -7.06
CA VAL A 439 -35.88 -4.51 -7.63
C VAL A 439 -36.79 -3.99 -6.52
N SER A 440 -37.30 -2.77 -6.68
CA SER A 440 -38.48 -2.33 -5.93
C SER A 440 -39.62 -3.31 -6.22
N PRO A 441 -40.55 -3.55 -5.27
CA PRO A 441 -41.88 -4.02 -5.65
C PRO A 441 -42.50 -3.11 -6.71
#